data_AF-O54533-F1
#
_entry.id   AF-O54533-F1
#
_cell.length_a   1.000
_cell.length_b   1.000
_cell.length_c   1.000
_cell.angle_alpha   90.00
_cell.angle_beta   90.00
_cell.angle_gamma   90.00
#
_symmetry.space_group_name_H-M   'P 1'
#
loop_
_entity.id
_entity.type
_entity.pdbx_description
1 polymer ?
#
loop_
_entity_poly.entity_id
_entity_poly.type
_entity_poly.pdbx_seq_one_letter_code
_entity_poly.pdbx_strand_id
1 'polypeptide(L)'
;MADDGDPFADLSQTLDDDADDQDETKSEQEPREPPASDTTTEHVDEPDEGDVEELDPMTDTAFSYEAANQRPFYAREETIENFDSWLNYELERELSTRGYQNIVVREMTDALLRTVVEEDLVDEVAERFEQERKNAISK
;
A
#
# COMPACT_ATOMS: atom_id res chain seq x y z
N MET A 1 35.34 20.97 21.14
CA MET A 1 34.05 20.87 21.85
C MET A 1 33.00 20.67 20.78
N ALA A 2 32.50 19.44 20.64
CA ALA A 2 31.34 19.14 19.81
C ALA A 2 30.08 19.59 20.57
N ASP A 3 29.12 20.16 19.86
CA ASP A 3 27.85 20.59 20.42
C ASP A 3 26.92 19.36 20.50
N ASP A 4 26.96 18.66 21.64
CA ASP A 4 26.21 17.42 21.91
C ASP A 4 24.72 17.71 22.20
N GLY A 5 23.98 18.16 21.19
CA GLY A 5 22.54 18.45 21.36
C GLY A 5 21.66 18.43 20.11
N ASP A 6 22.23 18.42 18.90
CA ASP A 6 21.45 18.39 17.66
C ASP A 6 21.49 17.01 17.00
N PRO A 7 20.38 16.25 16.97
CA PRO A 7 20.32 14.94 16.32
C PRO A 7 20.41 15.01 14.78
N PHE A 8 20.39 16.21 14.19
CA PHE A 8 20.46 16.42 12.74
C PHE A 8 21.80 17.01 12.25
N ALA A 9 22.78 17.23 13.14
CA ALA A 9 24.08 17.79 12.77
C ALA A 9 24.87 16.94 11.75
N ASP A 10 24.61 15.63 11.70
CA ASP A 10 25.22 14.71 10.73
C ASP A 10 24.69 14.92 9.30
N LEU A 11 23.46 15.44 9.14
CA LEU A 11 22.86 15.67 7.83
C LEU A 11 23.40 16.92 7.13
N SER A 12 23.87 17.92 7.89
CA SER A 12 24.48 19.12 7.30
C SER A 12 25.78 18.82 6.56
N GLN A 13 26.55 17.80 6.97
CA GLN A 13 27.81 17.46 6.29
C GLN A 13 27.60 16.73 4.96
N THR A 14 26.46 16.07 4.76
CA THR A 14 26.14 15.36 3.50
C THR A 14 25.68 16.32 2.40
N LEU A 15 25.18 17.51 2.74
CA LEU A 15 24.62 18.44 1.75
C LEU A 15 25.69 19.32 1.07
N ASP A 16 26.89 19.44 1.66
CA ASP A 16 27.95 20.35 1.20
C ASP A 16 29.01 19.67 0.29
N ASP A 17 28.96 18.35 0.07
CA ASP A 17 30.01 17.60 -0.67
C ASP A 17 29.61 17.15 -2.09
N ASP A 18 28.39 17.48 -2.55
CA ASP A 18 27.86 17.07 -3.88
C ASP A 18 27.44 18.26 -4.77
N ALA A 19 28.15 19.39 -4.65
CA ALA A 19 27.86 20.59 -5.45
C ALA A 19 29.12 21.26 -6.03
N ASP A 20 30.08 20.50 -6.55
CA ASP A 20 31.03 21.00 -7.55
C ASP A 20 31.82 19.85 -8.21
N ASP A 21 31.41 19.41 -9.41
CA ASP A 21 32.29 19.26 -10.58
C ASP A 21 31.59 18.60 -11.80
N GLN A 22 31.21 19.47 -12.76
CA GLN A 22 31.42 19.41 -14.23
C GLN A 22 31.14 18.09 -14.98
N ASP A 23 30.07 17.97 -15.79
CA ASP A 23 29.87 18.43 -17.19
C ASP A 23 30.42 17.51 -18.31
N GLU A 24 29.62 17.39 -19.37
CA GLU A 24 29.85 16.82 -20.71
C GLU A 24 29.74 15.30 -20.98
N THR A 25 28.52 14.82 -21.29
CA THR A 25 28.29 14.05 -22.54
C THR A 25 26.87 14.28 -23.08
N LYS A 26 26.83 15.08 -24.14
CA LYS A 26 25.68 15.35 -25.01
C LYS A 26 25.21 14.09 -25.74
N SER A 27 23.96 13.66 -25.53
CA SER A 27 23.21 12.87 -26.51
C SER A 27 21.74 13.28 -26.49
N GLU A 28 21.31 13.83 -27.62
CA GLU A 28 20.06 14.52 -27.88
C GLU A 28 18.87 13.53 -27.91
N GLN A 29 17.84 13.78 -27.09
CA GLN A 29 16.44 13.44 -27.41
C GLN A 29 15.48 14.13 -26.42
N GLU A 30 14.92 15.26 -26.83
CA GLU A 30 13.81 15.96 -26.15
C GLU A 30 12.53 15.09 -26.14
N PRO A 31 11.81 15.03 -25.01
CA PRO A 31 10.36 14.91 -25.02
C PRO A 31 9.76 16.31 -25.05
N ARG A 32 9.21 16.67 -26.22
CA ARG A 32 8.45 17.90 -26.46
C ARG A 32 7.32 18.07 -25.44
N GLU A 33 7.25 19.24 -24.81
CA GLU A 33 6.07 19.73 -24.12
C GLU A 33 4.89 19.82 -25.12
N PRO A 34 3.69 19.33 -24.78
CA PRO A 34 2.52 19.64 -25.58
C PRO A 34 2.14 21.12 -25.38
N PRO A 35 1.81 21.85 -26.45
CA PRO A 35 1.43 23.25 -26.35
C PRO A 35 0.12 23.40 -25.58
N ALA A 36 0.13 24.29 -24.59
CA ALA A 36 -1.06 24.89 -24.02
C ALA A 36 -1.89 25.50 -25.16
N SER A 37 -3.05 24.90 -25.45
CA SER A 37 -4.08 25.54 -26.26
C SER A 37 -5.12 26.12 -25.31
N ASP A 38 -4.98 27.41 -25.05
CA ASP A 38 -6.11 28.27 -24.73
C ASP A 38 -7.14 28.15 -25.86
N THR A 39 -8.31 27.62 -25.53
CA THR A 39 -9.55 27.94 -26.25
C THR A 39 -10.66 28.02 -25.22
N THR A 40 -10.94 29.27 -24.85
CA THR A 40 -12.22 29.73 -24.34
C THR A 40 -13.38 29.11 -25.14
N THR A 41 -14.22 28.35 -24.45
CA THR A 41 -15.66 28.33 -24.71
C THR A 41 -16.36 28.27 -23.38
N GLU A 42 -17.00 29.40 -23.03
CA GLU A 42 -17.98 29.51 -21.96
C GLU A 42 -18.99 28.36 -22.03
N HIS A 43 -19.05 27.56 -20.97
CA HIS A 43 -20.33 27.21 -20.37
C HIS A 43 -20.09 27.13 -18.86
N VAL A 44 -20.25 28.26 -18.19
CA VAL A 44 -20.56 28.25 -16.77
C VAL A 44 -21.99 27.72 -16.70
N ASP A 45 -22.15 26.41 -16.52
CA ASP A 45 -23.36 25.93 -15.85
C ASP A 45 -23.34 26.64 -14.49
N GLU A 46 -24.28 27.57 -14.31
CA GLU A 46 -24.57 28.17 -13.01
C GLU A 46 -24.58 27.04 -11.97
N PRO A 47 -23.85 27.16 -10.84
CA PRO A 47 -24.17 26.30 -9.72
C PRO A 47 -25.63 26.57 -9.40
N ASP A 48 -26.46 25.55 -9.52
CA ASP A 48 -27.81 25.51 -9.00
C ASP A 48 -27.80 26.23 -7.65
N GLU A 49 -28.44 27.41 -7.57
CA GLU A 49 -28.65 28.17 -6.33
C GLU A 49 -29.65 27.40 -5.45
N GLY A 50 -29.33 26.14 -5.17
CA GLY A 50 -29.93 25.38 -4.08
C GLY A 50 -29.41 25.99 -2.80
N ASP A 51 -30.26 26.79 -2.14
CA ASP A 51 -30.25 27.18 -0.73
C ASP A 51 -28.94 26.80 -0.03
N VAL A 52 -27.87 27.56 -0.30
CA VAL A 52 -26.65 27.50 0.50
C VAL A 52 -27.03 28.15 1.82
N GLU A 53 -27.51 27.35 2.77
CA GLU A 53 -27.57 27.76 4.17
C GLU A 53 -26.24 28.44 4.49
N GLU A 54 -26.31 29.65 5.06
CA GLU A 54 -25.13 30.45 5.40
C GLU A 54 -24.35 29.69 6.49
N LEU A 55 -23.47 28.78 6.07
CA LEU A 55 -22.67 27.96 6.96
C LEU A 55 -21.68 28.88 7.66
N ASP A 56 -21.78 28.97 8.99
CA ASP A 56 -20.83 29.75 9.79
C ASP A 56 -19.53 28.96 9.88
N PRO A 57 -18.41 29.44 9.30
CA PRO A 57 -17.14 28.71 9.30
C PRO A 57 -16.56 28.50 10.72
N MET A 58 -17.08 29.20 11.73
CA MET A 58 -16.67 29.01 13.13
C MET A 58 -17.45 27.91 13.85
N THR A 59 -18.61 27.48 13.33
CA THR A 59 -19.45 26.44 13.96
C THR A 59 -19.70 25.25 13.07
N ASP A 60 -19.75 25.45 11.76
CA ASP A 60 -20.17 24.46 10.80
C ASP A 60 -18.97 23.82 10.14
N THR A 61 -18.96 22.48 10.15
CA THR A 61 -17.92 21.71 9.50
C THR A 61 -18.13 21.73 7.99
N ALA A 62 -17.11 22.14 7.24
CA ALA A 62 -17.13 22.15 5.78
C ALA A 62 -17.42 20.75 5.16
N PHE A 63 -17.17 19.67 5.90
CA PHE A 63 -17.49 18.30 5.51
C PHE A 63 -18.13 17.55 6.68
N SER A 64 -19.14 16.74 6.38
CA SER A 64 -19.73 15.84 7.35
C SER A 64 -18.71 14.83 7.85
N TYR A 65 -18.57 14.69 9.16
CA TYR A 65 -17.74 13.64 9.75
C TYR A 65 -18.40 12.27 9.55
N GLU A 66 -17.73 11.39 8.80
CA GLU A 66 -18.02 9.97 8.77
C GLU A 66 -16.91 9.22 9.53
N ALA A 67 -17.29 8.34 10.45
CA ALA A 67 -16.32 7.55 11.18
C ALA A 67 -15.57 6.61 10.22
N ALA A 68 -14.23 6.66 10.26
CA ALA A 68 -13.39 5.79 9.45
C ALA A 68 -13.58 4.32 9.87
N ASN A 69 -14.20 3.52 9.00
CA ASN A 69 -14.29 2.07 9.17
C ASN A 69 -12.99 1.41 8.69
N GLN A 70 -12.03 1.24 9.60
CA GLN A 70 -10.82 0.48 9.29
C GLN A 70 -11.19 -0.98 9.04
N ARG A 71 -11.04 -1.42 7.79
CA ARG A 71 -11.09 -2.85 7.45
C ARG A 71 -9.68 -3.41 7.67
N PRO A 72 -9.47 -4.33 8.62
CA PRO A 72 -8.17 -4.98 8.76
C PRO A 72 -7.82 -5.66 7.43
N PHE A 73 -6.73 -5.23 6.82
CA PHE A 73 -6.23 -5.82 5.58
C PHE A 73 -5.38 -7.08 5.84
N TYR A 74 -4.80 -7.19 7.04
CA TYR A 74 -3.92 -8.28 7.43
C TYR A 74 -4.62 -9.28 8.35
N ALA A 75 -4.20 -10.55 8.23
CA ALA A 75 -4.57 -11.57 9.20
C ALA A 75 -3.94 -11.26 10.57
N ARG A 76 -4.40 -11.97 11.60
CA ARG A 76 -3.85 -11.85 12.95
C ARG A 76 -2.39 -12.31 12.96
N GLU A 77 -1.57 -11.69 13.81
CA GLU A 77 -0.12 -11.98 13.95
C GLU A 77 0.14 -13.48 14.11
N GLU A 78 -0.52 -14.13 15.06
CA GLU A 78 -0.43 -15.58 15.29
C GLU A 78 -0.74 -16.40 14.03
N THR A 79 -1.71 -15.97 13.22
CA THR A 79 -2.05 -16.67 11.96
C THR A 79 -0.95 -16.51 10.92
N ILE A 80 -0.36 -15.31 10.80
CA ILE A 80 0.74 -15.05 9.87
C ILE A 80 1.99 -15.83 10.27
N GLU A 81 2.37 -15.83 11.55
CA GLU A 81 3.55 -16.56 12.02
C GLU A 81 3.44 -18.07 11.79
N ASN A 82 2.25 -18.64 12.05
CA ASN A 82 1.98 -20.05 11.77
C ASN A 82 2.03 -20.34 10.27
N PHE A 83 1.48 -19.45 9.44
CA PHE A 83 1.51 -19.58 7.99
C PHE A 83 2.95 -19.53 7.43
N ASP A 84 3.75 -18.55 7.86
CA ASP A 84 5.15 -18.39 7.43
C ASP A 84 5.99 -19.60 7.86
N SER A 85 5.78 -20.10 9.07
CA SER A 85 6.46 -21.32 9.56
C SER A 85 6.10 -22.53 8.69
N TRP A 86 4.81 -22.71 8.38
CA TRP A 86 4.37 -23.81 7.52
C TRP A 86 4.93 -23.68 6.10
N LEU A 87 4.96 -22.47 5.52
CA LEU A 87 5.55 -22.22 4.21
C LEU A 87 7.02 -22.65 4.16
N ASN A 88 7.83 -22.23 5.14
CA ASN A 88 9.27 -22.49 5.13
C ASN A 88 9.62 -23.95 5.48
N TYR A 89 8.90 -24.57 6.43
CA TYR A 89 9.26 -25.90 6.91
C TYR A 89 8.61 -27.06 6.16
N GLU A 90 7.39 -26.85 5.65
CA GLU A 90 6.66 -27.89 4.93
C GLU A 90 6.74 -27.67 3.42
N LEU A 91 6.24 -26.53 2.93
CA LEU A 91 6.10 -26.33 1.49
C LEU A 91 7.46 -26.12 0.80
N GLU A 92 8.31 -25.22 1.31
CA GLU A 92 9.64 -24.98 0.74
C GLU A 92 10.50 -26.25 0.78
N ARG A 93 10.44 -27.00 1.88
CA ARG A 93 11.14 -28.28 2.02
C ARG A 93 10.69 -29.31 0.99
N GLU A 94 9.38 -29.43 0.77
CA GLU A 94 8.82 -30.35 -0.23
C GLU A 94 9.26 -29.93 -1.65
N LEU A 95 9.21 -28.64 -1.97
CA LEU A 95 9.69 -28.10 -3.24
C LEU A 95 11.19 -28.30 -3.43
N SER A 96 11.98 -28.13 -2.37
CA SER A 96 13.42 -28.39 -2.36
C SER A 96 13.74 -29.86 -2.66
N THR A 97 12.96 -30.79 -2.08
CA THR A 97 13.08 -32.23 -2.37
C THR A 97 12.77 -32.54 -3.84
N ARG A 98 11.89 -31.75 -4.48
CA ARG A 98 11.57 -31.83 -5.91
C ARG A 98 12.59 -31.13 -6.82
N GLY A 99 13.64 -30.53 -6.24
CA GLY A 99 14.75 -29.91 -6.96
C GLY A 99 14.60 -28.41 -7.21
N TYR A 100 13.58 -27.76 -6.66
CA TYR A 100 13.45 -26.30 -6.75
C TYR A 100 14.36 -25.63 -5.71
N GLN A 101 15.06 -24.57 -6.12
CA GLN A 101 15.95 -23.80 -5.25
C GLN A 101 15.71 -22.31 -5.46
N ASN A 102 16.13 -21.47 -4.51
CA ASN A 102 15.94 -20.02 -4.55
C ASN A 102 14.46 -19.62 -4.74
N ILE A 103 13.58 -20.33 -4.04
CA ILE A 103 12.13 -20.16 -4.17
C ILE A 103 11.73 -18.85 -3.50
N VAL A 104 10.97 -18.01 -4.21
CA VAL A 104 10.50 -16.74 -3.64
C VAL A 104 9.21 -16.99 -2.86
N VAL A 105 9.09 -16.46 -1.64
CA VAL A 105 7.89 -16.60 -0.79
C VAL A 105 6.62 -16.24 -1.56
N ARG A 106 6.68 -15.16 -2.35
CA ARG A 106 5.56 -14.73 -3.21
C ARG A 106 5.07 -15.84 -4.16
N GLU A 107 5.97 -16.64 -4.73
CA GLU A 107 5.60 -17.72 -5.64
C GLU A 107 4.88 -18.85 -4.91
N MET A 108 5.32 -19.19 -3.69
CA MET A 108 4.63 -20.18 -2.85
C MET A 108 3.24 -19.70 -2.45
N THR A 109 3.11 -18.45 -2.03
CA THR A 109 1.82 -17.85 -1.67
C THR A 109 0.88 -17.76 -2.88
N ASP A 110 1.39 -17.37 -4.05
CA ASP A 110 0.59 -17.31 -5.28
C ASP A 110 0.11 -18.70 -5.71
N ALA A 111 0.99 -19.71 -5.67
CA ALA A 111 0.62 -21.09 -5.94
C ALA A 111 -0.47 -21.60 -4.98
N LEU A 112 -0.38 -21.26 -3.69
CA LEU A 112 -1.39 -21.64 -2.70
C LEU A 112 -2.74 -20.96 -2.96
N LEU A 113 -2.75 -19.64 -3.17
CA LEU A 113 -3.98 -18.90 -3.48
C LEU A 113 -4.63 -19.41 -4.77
N ARG A 114 -3.82 -19.68 -5.78
CA ARG A 114 -4.26 -20.25 -7.05
C ARG A 114 -4.85 -21.64 -6.86
N THR A 115 -4.23 -22.49 -6.04
CA THR A 115 -4.72 -23.84 -5.74
C THR A 115 -6.09 -23.78 -5.08
N VAL A 116 -6.29 -22.89 -4.10
CA VAL A 116 -7.59 -22.71 -3.43
C VAL A 116 -8.70 -22.33 -4.42
N VAL A 117 -8.39 -21.49 -5.41
CA VAL A 117 -9.36 -21.05 -6.43
C VAL A 117 -9.58 -22.11 -7.51
N GLU A 118 -8.51 -22.73 -8.02
CA GLU A 118 -8.58 -23.67 -9.14
C GLU A 118 -9.11 -25.05 -8.74
N GLU A 119 -8.82 -25.50 -7.51
CA GLU A 119 -9.30 -26.78 -6.99
C GLU A 119 -10.63 -26.66 -6.22
N ASP A 120 -11.31 -25.52 -6.31
CA ASP A 120 -12.63 -25.26 -5.73
C ASP A 120 -12.71 -25.58 -4.22
N LEU A 121 -11.66 -25.20 -3.47
CA LEU A 121 -11.58 -25.41 -2.02
C LEU A 121 -12.42 -24.40 -1.22
N VAL A 122 -13.33 -23.68 -1.88
CA VAL A 122 -14.16 -22.61 -1.29
C VAL A 122 -15.02 -23.14 -0.15
N ASP A 123 -15.63 -24.30 -0.33
CA ASP A 123 -16.49 -24.92 0.69
C ASP A 123 -15.71 -25.25 1.97
N GLU A 124 -14.48 -25.77 1.84
CA GLU A 124 -13.64 -26.10 2.99
C GLU A 124 -13.18 -24.83 3.73
N VAL A 125 -12.85 -23.77 2.99
CA VAL A 125 -12.53 -22.46 3.59
C VAL A 125 -13.75 -21.89 4.33
N ALA A 126 -14.95 -21.99 3.74
CA ALA A 126 -16.18 -21.53 4.35
C ALA A 126 -16.48 -22.28 5.65
N GLU A 127 -16.32 -23.61 5.66
CA GLU A 127 -16.53 -24.43 6.86
C GLU A 127 -15.57 -24.02 7.99
N ARG A 128 -14.28 -23.85 7.68
CA ARG A 128 -13.28 -23.40 8.68
C ARG A 128 -13.62 -22.03 9.24
N PHE A 129 -14.06 -21.10 8.39
CA PHE A 129 -14.51 -19.77 8.83
C PHE A 129 -15.70 -19.87 9.80
N GLU A 130 -16.69 -20.72 9.51
CA GLU A 130 -17.82 -20.92 10.42
C GLU A 130 -17.39 -21.46 11.79
N GLN A 131 -16.47 -22.42 11.79
CA GLN A 131 -15.94 -23.01 13.02
C GLN A 131 -15.21 -21.97 13.87
N GLU A 132 -14.31 -21.18 13.26
CA GLU A 132 -13.62 -20.09 13.96
C GLU A 132 -14.59 -19.07 14.53
N ARG A 133 -15.62 -18.70 13.77
CA ARG A 133 -16.64 -17.75 14.23
C ARG A 133 -17.45 -18.30 15.41
N LYS A 134 -17.83 -19.58 15.38
CA LYS A 134 -18.50 -20.25 16.51
C LYS A 134 -17.60 -20.26 17.75
N ASN A 135 -16.33 -20.58 17.58
CA ASN A 135 -15.35 -20.60 18.67
C ASN A 135 -15.11 -19.21 19.28
N ALA A 136 -15.05 -18.17 18.45
CA ALA A 136 -14.88 -16.79 18.91
C ALA A 136 -16.09 -16.26 19.70
N ILE A 137 -17.31 -16.70 19.37
CA ILE A 137 -18.55 -16.31 20.08
C ILE A 137 -18.70 -17.08 21.40
N SER A 138 -18.15 -18.29 21.48
CA SER A 138 -18.24 -19.14 22.68
C SER A 138 -17.19 -18.83 23.75
N LYS A 139 -16.28 -17.88 23.50
CA LYS A 139 -15.16 -17.51 24.37
C LYS A 139 -15.43 -16.16 25.04
#